data_AF-A0A1R0X2U1-F1
#
_entry.id   AF-A0A1R0X2U1-F1
#
_cell.length_a   1.000
_cell.length_b   1.000
_cell.length_c   1.000
_cell.angle_alpha   90.00
_cell.angle_beta   90.00
_cell.angle_gamma   90.00
#
_symmetry.space_group_name_H-M   'P 1'
#
loop_
_entity.id
_entity.type
_entity.pdbx_description
1 polymer ?
#
loop_
_entity_poly.entity_id
_entity_poly.type
_entity_poly.pdbx_seq_one_letter_code
_entity_poly.pdbx_strand_id
1 'polypeptide(L)'
;MENEFKRSKVSRYPMNLQLFAEGDADPDPNPTPDPTPDKTFTQADLDRIVADRLARDRKGREDYDDIKTKLTALEQAEADRAKAEMTAAERLEAEKAEALKKAQEAEDRSTARETAANQRIINAEFKSLAREANVPADRLSAALKLADLSAVTVDDEGNAVGVKEAVEALVSAHGYLVEKTQPKPLGGRSGGEDVPDKTKEQLLKEAADKARKTGRIEDRMAYSALKDELNK
;
A
#
# COMPACT_ATOMS: atom_id res chain seq x y z
N MET A 1 -3.46 33.12 -37.51
CA MET A 1 -3.23 33.69 -36.17
C MET A 1 -2.05 32.94 -35.58
N GLU A 2 -0.87 33.14 -36.16
CA GLU A 2 0.11 34.18 -35.78
C GLU A 2 1.01 33.69 -34.64
N ASN A 3 2.21 33.28 -35.06
CA ASN A 3 3.35 32.90 -34.24
C ASN A 3 4.06 34.16 -33.75
N GLU A 4 4.10 34.41 -32.44
CA GLU A 4 5.00 35.41 -31.88
C GLU A 4 5.50 35.02 -30.49
N PHE A 5 6.65 34.35 -30.40
CA PHE A 5 7.48 34.39 -29.19
C PHE A 5 8.97 34.48 -29.54
N LYS A 6 9.46 35.73 -29.47
CA LYS A 6 10.75 36.14 -28.88
C LYS A 6 12.05 35.56 -29.47
N ARG A 7 12.63 36.28 -30.43
CA ARG A 7 14.09 36.43 -30.55
C ARG A 7 14.46 37.90 -30.34
N SER A 8 14.76 38.28 -29.11
CA SER A 8 15.43 39.54 -28.79
C SER A 8 16.91 39.25 -28.52
N LYS A 9 17.78 39.87 -29.32
CA LYS A 9 19.10 40.44 -28.95
C LYS A 9 19.94 40.67 -30.21
N VAL A 10 19.65 41.73 -30.96
CA VAL A 10 20.67 42.41 -31.78
C VAL A 10 20.44 43.92 -31.67
N SER A 11 21.46 44.60 -31.17
CA SER A 11 21.71 46.06 -31.15
C SER A 11 20.68 46.99 -30.49
N ARG A 12 20.88 47.29 -29.20
CA ARG A 12 20.43 48.54 -28.58
C ARG A 12 21.52 49.59 -28.79
N TYR A 13 21.47 50.35 -29.89
CA TYR A 13 21.87 51.76 -30.04
C TYR A 13 21.57 52.15 -31.50
N PRO A 14 20.77 53.20 -31.80
CA PRO A 14 20.53 53.62 -33.18
C PRO A 14 21.80 54.25 -33.76
N MET A 15 22.44 53.58 -34.71
CA MET A 15 23.53 54.13 -35.49
C MET A 15 22.95 55.16 -36.48
N ASN A 16 23.24 56.44 -36.30
CA ASN A 16 22.84 57.50 -37.23
C ASN A 16 23.71 57.41 -38.50
N LEU A 17 23.24 56.65 -39.50
CA LEU A 17 23.90 56.50 -40.80
C LEU A 17 23.64 57.68 -41.76
N GLN A 18 22.97 58.73 -41.29
CA GLN A 18 22.66 59.94 -42.07
C GLN A 18 23.79 60.99 -42.06
N LEU A 19 24.92 60.74 -41.38
CA LEU A 19 26.08 61.64 -41.36
C LEU A 19 27.21 61.21 -42.31
N PHE A 20 26.91 60.37 -43.32
CA PHE A 20 27.95 59.83 -44.22
C PHE A 20 27.58 59.85 -45.71
N ALA A 21 26.46 60.46 -46.11
CA ALA A 21 26.07 60.51 -47.51
C ALA A 21 25.47 61.88 -47.87
N GLU A 22 26.33 62.84 -48.21
CA GLU A 22 26.08 63.90 -49.20
C GLU A 22 27.40 64.68 -49.46
N GLY A 23 28.07 64.36 -50.57
CA GLY A 23 28.82 65.35 -51.40
C GLY A 23 27.84 65.92 -52.44
N ASP A 24 28.04 67.03 -53.12
CA ASP A 24 29.23 67.79 -53.53
C ASP A 24 28.83 69.27 -53.78
N ALA A 25 29.77 70.21 -53.64
CA ALA A 25 29.94 71.38 -54.53
C ALA A 25 31.11 72.30 -54.09
N ASP A 26 32.27 72.04 -54.70
CA ASP A 26 33.29 72.96 -55.26
C ASP A 26 34.02 74.06 -54.44
N PRO A 27 35.26 74.41 -54.88
CA PRO A 27 36.39 74.76 -54.00
C PRO A 27 36.74 76.25 -54.03
N ASP A 28 37.51 76.71 -53.02
CA ASP A 28 38.73 77.57 -53.07
C ASP A 28 38.91 78.36 -51.74
N PRO A 29 40.08 78.94 -51.40
CA PRO A 29 41.43 78.39 -51.31
C PRO A 29 41.90 78.24 -49.84
N ASN A 30 42.72 77.22 -49.66
CA ASN A 30 43.78 77.04 -48.67
C ASN A 30 44.33 78.32 -47.97
N PRO A 31 44.45 78.32 -46.63
CA PRO A 31 45.64 78.80 -45.97
C PRO A 31 46.45 77.57 -45.50
N THR A 32 47.64 77.46 -46.08
CA THR A 32 48.70 76.52 -45.71
C THR A 32 48.81 76.31 -44.19
N PRO A 33 48.74 75.07 -43.68
CA PRO A 33 49.24 74.75 -42.36
C PRO A 33 50.77 74.81 -42.42
N ASP A 34 51.36 75.64 -41.56
CA ASP A 34 52.77 75.64 -41.24
C ASP A 34 53.25 74.20 -41.00
N PRO A 35 54.36 73.72 -41.60
CA PRO A 35 54.90 72.43 -41.26
C PRO A 35 55.54 72.55 -39.88
N THR A 36 54.73 72.44 -38.82
CA THR A 36 55.28 71.99 -37.54
C THR A 36 55.91 70.62 -37.83
N PRO A 37 57.22 70.44 -37.59
CA PRO A 37 57.87 69.19 -37.90
C PRO A 37 57.09 68.06 -37.24
N ASP A 38 56.71 67.05 -38.03
CA ASP A 38 56.13 65.82 -37.51
C ASP A 38 57.00 65.38 -36.34
N LYS A 39 56.40 65.23 -35.16
CA LYS A 39 57.12 64.73 -33.97
C LYS A 39 57.51 63.30 -34.28
N THR A 40 58.66 63.12 -34.92
CA THR A 40 59.25 61.82 -35.14
C THR A 40 59.65 61.31 -33.76
N PHE A 41 58.89 60.36 -33.24
CA PHE A 41 59.25 59.68 -32.01
C PHE A 41 60.63 59.06 -32.20
N THR A 42 61.58 59.45 -31.36
CA THR A 42 62.88 58.79 -31.36
C THR A 42 62.70 57.38 -30.83
N GLN A 43 63.60 56.46 -31.16
CA GLN A 43 63.56 55.10 -30.61
C GLN A 43 63.55 55.11 -29.07
N ALA A 44 64.27 56.07 -28.47
CA ALA A 44 64.29 56.28 -27.03
C ALA A 44 62.92 56.71 -26.46
N ASP A 45 62.12 57.48 -27.20
CA ASP A 45 60.76 57.85 -26.77
C ASP A 45 59.80 56.67 -26.83
N LEU A 46 59.92 55.80 -27.83
CA LEU A 46 59.14 54.58 -27.93
C LEU A 46 59.49 53.60 -26.80
N ASP A 47 60.78 53.39 -26.54
CA ASP A 47 61.25 52.51 -25.48
C ASP A 47 60.77 52.98 -24.10
N ARG A 48 60.78 54.30 -23.86
CA ARG A 48 60.23 54.91 -22.63
C ARG A 48 58.74 54.69 -22.50
N ILE A 49 57.96 54.90 -23.57
CA ILE A 49 56.51 54.69 -23.55
C ILE A 49 56.15 53.22 -23.31
N VAL A 50 56.91 52.30 -23.91
CA VAL A 50 56.74 50.85 -23.69
C VAL A 50 57.08 50.47 -22.26
N ALA A 51 58.17 51.01 -21.69
CA ALA A 51 58.55 50.78 -20.31
C ALA A 51 57.48 51.31 -19.32
N ASP A 52 56.96 52.52 -19.52
CA ASP A 52 55.90 53.11 -18.70
C ASP A 52 54.58 52.33 -18.79
N ARG A 53 54.26 51.79 -19.97
CA ARG A 53 53.06 50.97 -20.15
C ARG A 53 53.21 49.60 -19.49
N LEU A 54 54.38 48.98 -19.59
CA LEU A 54 54.69 47.71 -18.93
C LEU A 54 54.73 47.85 -17.40
N ALA A 55 55.26 48.97 -16.89
CA ALA A 55 55.26 49.25 -15.46
C ALA A 55 53.84 49.44 -14.91
N ARG A 56 52.97 50.18 -15.64
CA ARG A 56 51.55 50.32 -15.27
C ARG A 56 50.79 49.01 -15.34
N ASP A 57 51.06 48.19 -16.35
CA ASP A 57 50.40 46.90 -16.55
C ASP A 57 50.83 45.87 -15.49
N ARG A 58 52.10 45.86 -15.08
CA ARG A 58 52.58 45.05 -13.95
C ARG A 58 51.96 45.49 -12.64
N LYS A 59 51.93 46.80 -12.36
CA LYS A 59 51.33 47.37 -11.15
C LYS A 59 49.84 47.06 -10.99
N GLY A 60 49.12 46.85 -12.10
CA GLY A 60 47.71 46.45 -12.09
C GLY A 60 47.46 44.94 -11.94
N ARG A 61 48.52 44.11 -11.93
CA ARG A 61 48.44 42.64 -11.88
C ARG A 61 49.11 42.03 -10.65
N GLU A 62 49.65 42.84 -9.76
CA GLU A 62 50.31 42.38 -8.52
C GLU A 62 49.38 41.51 -7.67
N ASP A 63 48.09 41.84 -7.65
CA ASP A 63 47.09 41.12 -6.85
C ASP A 63 46.47 39.92 -7.60
N TYR A 64 46.84 39.69 -8.87
CA TYR A 64 46.19 38.69 -9.71
C TYR A 64 46.44 37.25 -9.21
N ASP A 65 47.66 36.95 -8.79
CA ASP A 65 48.00 35.64 -8.23
C ASP A 65 47.33 35.41 -6.88
N ASP A 66 47.19 36.46 -6.06
CA ASP A 66 46.46 36.41 -4.79
C ASP A 66 44.94 36.25 -4.99
N ILE A 67 44.36 36.90 -6.01
CA ILE A 67 42.95 36.73 -6.37
C ILE A 67 42.72 35.32 -6.91
N LYS A 68 43.63 34.82 -7.77
CA LYS A 68 43.52 33.48 -8.35
C LYS A 68 43.62 32.40 -7.27
N THR A 69 44.56 32.53 -6.32
CA THR A 69 44.68 31.59 -5.20
C THR A 69 43.44 31.62 -4.30
N LYS A 70 42.92 32.81 -3.96
CA LYS A 70 41.66 32.94 -3.21
C LYS A 70 40.47 32.34 -3.93
N LEU A 71 40.35 32.56 -5.24
CA LEU A 71 39.30 31.97 -6.08
C LEU A 71 39.38 30.44 -6.03
N THR A 72 40.56 29.88 -6.26
CA THR A 72 40.74 28.41 -6.22
C THR A 72 40.45 27.83 -4.83
N ALA A 73 40.79 28.53 -3.75
CA ALA A 73 40.50 28.10 -2.39
C ALA A 73 38.99 28.15 -2.07
N LEU A 74 38.29 29.17 -2.57
CA LEU A 74 36.83 29.28 -2.44
C LEU A 74 36.11 28.20 -3.24
N GLU A 75 36.50 27.96 -4.50
CA GLU A 75 35.95 26.90 -5.34
C GLU A 75 36.15 25.52 -4.71
N GLN A 76 37.32 25.26 -4.11
CA GLN A 76 37.58 24.02 -3.38
C GLN A 76 36.70 23.91 -2.13
N ALA A 77 36.59 24.98 -1.33
CA ALA A 77 35.76 24.99 -0.14
C ALA A 77 34.26 24.79 -0.46
N GLU A 78 33.77 25.38 -1.55
CA GLU A 78 32.39 25.17 -2.03
C GLU A 78 32.17 23.76 -2.56
N ALA A 79 33.13 23.20 -3.31
CA ALA A 79 33.06 21.82 -3.78
C ALA A 79 33.03 20.81 -2.62
N ASP A 80 33.80 21.06 -1.56
CA ASP A 80 33.82 20.18 -0.38
C ASP A 80 32.56 20.32 0.46
N ARG A 81 31.99 21.54 0.59
CA ARG A 81 30.66 21.74 1.19
C ARG A 81 29.57 21.03 0.40
N ALA A 82 29.56 21.17 -0.93
CA ALA A 82 28.58 20.51 -1.79
C ALA A 82 28.66 18.97 -1.67
N LYS A 83 29.87 18.40 -1.61
CA LYS A 83 30.05 16.96 -1.36
C LYS A 83 29.56 16.55 0.04
N ALA A 84 29.86 17.34 1.07
CA ALA A 84 29.39 17.07 2.43
C ALA A 84 27.85 17.14 2.52
N GLU A 85 27.23 18.10 1.85
CA GLU A 85 25.77 18.22 1.76
C GLU A 85 25.14 17.07 0.99
N MET A 86 25.72 16.65 -0.14
CA MET A 86 25.24 15.48 -0.90
C MET A 86 25.32 14.21 -0.06
N THR A 87 26.44 13.96 0.63
CA THR A 87 26.58 12.78 1.50
C THR A 87 25.63 12.81 2.71
N ALA A 88 25.34 13.99 3.27
CA ALA A 88 24.34 14.15 4.32
C ALA A 88 22.91 13.94 3.78
N ALA A 89 22.60 14.43 2.58
CA ALA A 89 21.32 14.25 1.92
C ALA A 89 21.07 12.77 1.58
N GLU A 90 22.06 12.07 1.03
CA GLU A 90 21.98 10.63 0.75
C GLU A 90 21.73 9.82 2.02
N ARG A 91 22.39 10.18 3.13
CA ARG A 91 22.14 9.55 4.45
C ARG A 91 20.73 9.82 4.95
N LEU A 92 20.24 11.06 4.83
CA LEU A 92 18.88 11.45 5.20
C LEU A 92 17.83 10.74 4.34
N GLU A 93 18.07 10.58 3.05
CA GLU A 93 17.19 9.83 2.15
C GLU A 93 17.17 8.34 2.49
N ALA A 94 18.33 7.75 2.78
CA ALA A 94 18.42 6.36 3.22
C ALA A 94 17.66 6.14 4.54
N GLU A 95 17.83 7.03 5.52
CA GLU A 95 17.12 6.96 6.81
C GLU A 95 15.61 7.12 6.64
N LYS A 96 15.16 8.07 5.81
CA LYS A 96 13.75 8.24 5.46
C LYS A 96 13.18 7.01 4.77
N ALA A 97 13.90 6.44 3.81
CA ALA A 97 13.47 5.22 3.12
C ALA A 97 13.38 4.03 4.07
N GLU A 98 14.31 3.89 5.01
CA GLU A 98 14.27 2.85 6.03
C GLU A 98 13.11 3.07 7.02
N ALA A 99 12.88 4.31 7.44
CA ALA A 99 11.77 4.67 8.31
C ALA A 99 10.41 4.40 7.64
N LEU A 100 10.26 4.75 6.36
CA LEU A 100 9.05 4.47 5.58
C LEU A 100 8.82 2.96 5.42
N LYS A 101 9.88 2.19 5.14
CA LYS A 101 9.77 0.72 5.10
C LYS A 101 9.32 0.13 6.43
N LYS A 102 9.91 0.58 7.54
CA LYS A 102 9.52 0.14 8.89
C LYS A 102 8.08 0.54 9.22
N ALA A 103 7.66 1.74 8.82
CA ALA A 103 6.28 2.19 9.01
C ALA A 103 5.30 1.34 8.21
N GLN A 104 5.59 1.08 6.92
CA GLN A 104 4.76 0.22 6.08
C GLN A 104 4.68 -1.20 6.64
N GLU A 105 5.80 -1.80 7.03
CA GLU A 105 5.80 -3.13 7.63
C GLU A 105 5.03 -3.17 8.96
N ALA A 106 5.05 -2.09 9.75
CA ALA A 106 4.29 -2.00 10.99
C ALA A 106 2.79 -1.88 10.71
N GLU A 107 2.40 -1.09 9.71
CA GLU A 107 1.01 -0.94 9.26
C GLU A 107 0.46 -2.25 8.68
N ASP A 108 1.22 -2.91 7.80
CA ASP A 108 0.87 -4.21 7.24
C ASP A 108 0.71 -5.27 8.35
N ARG A 109 1.58 -5.25 9.36
CA ARG A 109 1.46 -6.13 10.53
C ARG A 109 0.26 -5.77 11.40
N SER A 110 -0.08 -4.49 11.56
CA SER A 110 -1.24 -4.05 12.33
C SER A 110 -2.53 -4.49 11.65
N THR A 111 -2.67 -4.17 10.38
CA THR A 111 -3.83 -4.55 9.55
C THR A 111 -4.00 -6.07 9.47
N ALA A 112 -2.91 -6.83 9.33
CA ALA A 112 -2.95 -8.30 9.38
C ALA A 112 -3.40 -8.84 10.74
N ARG A 113 -3.00 -8.18 11.85
CA ARG A 113 -3.42 -8.58 13.21
C ARG A 113 -4.88 -8.22 13.46
N GLU A 114 -5.31 -7.05 13.03
CA GLU A 114 -6.69 -6.56 13.15
C GLU A 114 -7.65 -7.43 12.35
N THR A 115 -7.33 -7.71 11.07
CA THR A 115 -8.13 -8.62 10.24
C THR A 115 -8.23 -10.01 10.85
N ALA A 116 -7.12 -10.57 11.36
CA ALA A 116 -7.12 -11.86 12.04
C ALA A 116 -7.93 -11.83 13.35
N ALA A 117 -7.89 -10.75 14.11
CA ALA A 117 -8.69 -10.58 15.33
C ALA A 117 -10.19 -10.49 14.99
N ASN A 118 -10.55 -9.66 14.02
CA ASN A 118 -11.93 -9.48 13.56
C ASN A 118 -12.51 -10.80 13.03
N GLN A 119 -11.74 -11.54 12.24
CA GLN A 119 -12.15 -12.89 11.79
C GLN A 119 -12.39 -13.85 12.95
N ARG A 120 -11.57 -13.80 14.02
CA ARG A 120 -11.78 -14.66 15.20
C ARG A 120 -13.06 -14.29 15.95
N ILE A 121 -13.34 -12.98 16.09
CA ILE A 121 -14.56 -12.47 16.72
C ILE A 121 -15.78 -12.93 15.92
N ILE A 122 -15.80 -12.67 14.61
CA ILE A 122 -16.87 -13.09 13.70
C ILE A 122 -17.08 -14.60 13.76
N ASN A 123 -16.00 -15.39 13.71
CA ASN A 123 -16.08 -16.85 13.76
C ASN A 123 -16.60 -17.37 15.11
N ALA A 124 -16.26 -16.70 16.22
CA ALA A 124 -16.73 -17.08 17.55
C ALA A 124 -18.23 -16.78 17.69
N GLU A 125 -18.64 -15.58 17.29
CA GLU A 125 -20.03 -15.13 17.33
C GLU A 125 -20.91 -16.00 16.43
N PHE A 126 -20.46 -16.26 15.20
CA PHE A 126 -21.15 -17.14 14.27
C PHE A 126 -21.36 -18.54 14.86
N LYS A 127 -20.34 -19.12 15.52
CA LYS A 127 -20.47 -20.44 16.15
C LYS A 127 -21.46 -20.41 17.32
N SER A 128 -21.57 -19.31 18.05
CA SER A 128 -22.56 -19.15 19.13
C SER A 128 -23.97 -19.15 18.55
N LEU A 129 -24.22 -18.24 17.61
CA LEU A 129 -25.53 -18.07 16.96
C LEU A 129 -25.95 -19.31 16.15
N ALA A 130 -25.01 -19.99 15.49
CA ALA A 130 -25.30 -21.23 14.77
C ALA A 130 -25.73 -22.37 15.73
N ARG A 131 -25.16 -22.43 16.94
CA ARG A 131 -25.61 -23.40 17.97
C ARG A 131 -27.01 -23.07 18.47
N GLU A 132 -27.31 -21.79 18.67
CA GLU A 132 -28.67 -21.33 19.00
C GLU A 132 -29.68 -21.69 17.90
N ALA A 133 -29.24 -21.68 16.64
CA ALA A 133 -30.00 -22.14 15.49
C ALA A 133 -30.06 -23.68 15.32
N ASN A 134 -29.64 -24.47 16.32
CA ASN A 134 -29.62 -25.94 16.30
C ASN A 134 -28.71 -26.56 15.21
N VAL A 135 -27.63 -25.88 14.82
CA VAL A 135 -26.58 -26.49 13.99
C VAL A 135 -25.69 -27.36 14.89
N PRO A 136 -25.55 -28.66 14.61
CA PRO A 136 -24.78 -29.57 15.45
C PRO A 136 -23.27 -29.32 15.30
N ALA A 137 -22.50 -29.69 16.32
CA ALA A 137 -21.10 -29.29 16.47
C ALA A 137 -20.18 -29.78 15.33
N ASP A 138 -20.47 -30.97 14.81
CA ASP A 138 -19.85 -31.62 13.67
C ASP A 138 -20.05 -30.84 12.35
N ARG A 139 -21.12 -30.04 12.24
CA ARG A 139 -21.45 -29.25 11.03
C ARG A 139 -21.05 -27.79 11.12
N LEU A 140 -20.68 -27.27 12.30
CA LEU A 140 -20.30 -25.86 12.48
C LEU A 140 -19.14 -25.43 11.58
N SER A 141 -18.16 -26.31 11.36
CA SER A 141 -17.02 -26.01 10.49
C SER A 141 -17.39 -25.93 9.01
N ALA A 142 -18.35 -26.76 8.57
CA ALA A 142 -18.90 -26.71 7.22
C ALA A 142 -19.82 -25.49 7.04
N ALA A 143 -20.63 -25.18 8.05
CA ALA A 143 -21.49 -24.00 8.09
C ALA A 143 -20.69 -22.72 7.94
N LEU A 144 -19.57 -22.57 8.66
CA LEU A 144 -18.68 -21.41 8.53
C LEU A 144 -18.10 -21.23 7.12
N LYS A 145 -17.82 -22.32 6.41
CA LYS A 145 -17.29 -22.27 5.03
C LYS A 145 -18.36 -21.92 4.00
N LEU A 146 -19.63 -22.19 4.32
CA LEU A 146 -20.77 -21.92 3.44
C LEU A 146 -21.42 -20.56 3.73
N ALA A 147 -21.20 -20.00 4.91
CA ALA A 147 -21.77 -18.73 5.31
C ALA A 147 -21.21 -17.58 4.47
N ASP A 148 -22.11 -16.70 4.01
CA ASP A 148 -21.73 -15.42 3.43
C ASP A 148 -21.42 -14.42 4.56
N LEU A 149 -20.13 -14.18 4.78
CA LEU A 149 -19.64 -13.24 5.79
C LEU A 149 -19.19 -11.91 5.18
N SER A 150 -19.45 -11.68 3.89
CA SER A 150 -18.94 -10.49 3.17
C SER A 150 -19.53 -9.17 3.68
N ALA A 151 -20.75 -9.20 4.21
CA ALA A 151 -21.45 -8.05 4.79
C ALA A 151 -21.22 -7.89 6.31
N VAL A 152 -20.48 -8.80 6.94
CA VAL A 152 -20.28 -8.81 8.40
C VAL A 152 -19.09 -7.96 8.77
N THR A 153 -19.28 -7.06 9.74
CA THR A 153 -18.23 -6.16 10.25
C THR A 153 -18.11 -6.24 11.76
N VAL A 154 -16.98 -5.79 12.31
CA VAL A 154 -16.80 -5.62 13.77
C VAL A 154 -16.86 -4.13 14.08
N ASP A 155 -17.66 -3.75 15.08
CA ASP A 155 -17.78 -2.36 15.54
C ASP A 155 -16.60 -1.94 16.45
N ASP A 156 -16.57 -0.66 16.83
CA ASP A 156 -15.51 -0.10 17.69
C ASP A 156 -15.54 -0.68 19.12
N GLU A 157 -16.67 -1.28 19.54
CA GLU A 157 -16.81 -1.98 20.81
C GLU A 157 -16.35 -3.45 20.75
N GLY A 158 -16.05 -3.99 19.57
CA GLY A 158 -15.59 -5.36 19.36
C GLY A 158 -16.70 -6.39 19.17
N ASN A 159 -17.93 -5.97 18.86
CA ASN A 159 -19.06 -6.84 18.53
C ASN A 159 -19.16 -7.07 17.02
N ALA A 160 -19.57 -8.27 16.60
CA ALA A 160 -19.78 -8.57 15.19
C ALA A 160 -21.22 -8.24 14.76
N VAL A 161 -21.36 -7.26 13.87
CA VAL A 161 -22.62 -6.79 13.31
C VAL A 161 -22.93 -7.55 12.01
N GLY A 162 -24.16 -8.05 11.86
CA GLY A 162 -24.60 -8.77 10.65
C GLY A 162 -24.47 -10.30 10.71
N VAL A 163 -23.88 -10.85 11.78
CA VAL A 163 -23.67 -12.31 11.90
C VAL A 163 -24.99 -13.06 12.03
N LYS A 164 -25.96 -12.48 12.74
CA LYS A 164 -27.26 -13.10 12.98
C LYS A 164 -28.03 -13.31 11.66
N GLU A 165 -28.06 -12.27 10.85
CA GLU A 165 -28.68 -12.27 9.52
C GLU A 165 -27.99 -13.28 8.61
N ALA A 166 -26.66 -13.39 8.67
CA ALA A 166 -25.90 -14.39 7.92
C ALA A 166 -26.22 -15.83 8.35
N VAL A 167 -26.40 -16.08 9.65
CA VAL A 167 -26.80 -17.41 10.16
C VAL A 167 -28.24 -17.74 9.74
N GLU A 168 -29.17 -16.80 9.83
CA GLU A 168 -30.57 -16.99 9.40
C GLU A 168 -30.67 -17.26 7.89
N ALA A 169 -29.91 -16.53 7.08
CA ALA A 169 -29.79 -16.76 5.64
C ALA A 169 -29.19 -18.13 5.32
N LEU A 170 -28.13 -18.53 6.05
CA LEU A 170 -27.51 -19.84 5.90
C LEU A 170 -28.48 -20.98 6.22
N VAL A 171 -29.21 -20.88 7.34
CA VAL A 171 -30.20 -21.90 7.72
C VAL A 171 -31.33 -21.99 6.70
N SER A 172 -31.76 -20.85 6.15
CA SER A 172 -32.79 -20.80 5.11
C SER A 172 -32.33 -21.43 3.79
N ALA A 173 -31.08 -21.17 3.38
CA ALA A 173 -30.51 -21.74 2.16
C ALA A 173 -30.08 -23.22 2.32
N HIS A 174 -29.62 -23.59 3.51
CA HIS A 174 -29.01 -24.89 3.82
C HIS A 174 -29.68 -25.55 5.02
N GLY A 175 -30.99 -25.80 4.92
CA GLY A 175 -31.78 -26.42 6.00
C GLY A 175 -31.31 -27.81 6.45
N TYR A 176 -30.47 -28.49 5.66
CA TYR A 176 -29.82 -29.75 6.07
C TYR A 176 -28.76 -29.57 7.17
N LEU A 177 -28.30 -28.35 7.41
CA LEU A 177 -27.32 -28.07 8.47
C LEU A 177 -27.96 -28.18 9.85
N VAL A 178 -29.25 -27.87 9.99
CA VAL A 178 -29.97 -27.89 11.26
C VAL A 178 -30.42 -29.30 11.59
N GLU A 179 -30.19 -29.74 12.83
CA GLU A 179 -30.71 -31.01 13.32
C GLU A 179 -32.16 -30.84 13.80
N LYS A 180 -33.05 -31.72 13.33
CA LYS A 180 -34.42 -31.80 13.86
C LYS A 180 -34.36 -32.58 15.17
N THR A 181 -34.45 -31.88 16.30
CA THR A 181 -34.48 -32.48 17.63
C THR A 181 -35.79 -33.25 17.83
N GLN A 182 -35.77 -34.55 17.55
CA GLN A 182 -36.78 -35.47 18.09
C GLN A 182 -36.47 -35.66 19.60
N PRO A 183 -37.45 -35.48 20.50
CA PRO A 183 -37.21 -35.67 21.92
C PRO A 183 -36.78 -37.12 22.18
N LYS A 184 -35.60 -37.30 22.77
CA LYS A 184 -35.15 -38.62 23.22
C LYS A 184 -36.15 -39.13 24.27
N PRO A 185 -36.70 -40.35 24.12
CA PRO A 185 -37.67 -40.88 25.08
C PRO A 185 -37.00 -41.00 26.46
N LEU A 186 -37.52 -40.23 27.41
CA LEU A 186 -37.10 -40.30 28.81
C LEU A 186 -37.57 -41.66 29.37
N GLY A 187 -36.60 -42.51 29.74
CA GLY A 187 -36.85 -43.88 30.23
C GLY A 187 -36.00 -44.96 29.56
N GLY A 188 -35.20 -44.62 28.55
CA GLY A 188 -34.22 -45.53 27.95
C GLY A 188 -33.17 -46.00 28.96
N ARG A 189 -32.81 -47.29 28.87
CA ARG A 189 -31.82 -47.92 29.76
C ARG A 189 -30.45 -47.26 29.54
N SER A 190 -29.97 -46.51 30.53
CA SER A 190 -28.67 -45.83 30.46
C SER A 190 -27.55 -46.86 30.33
N GLY A 191 -26.90 -46.90 29.15
CA GLY A 191 -25.68 -47.68 28.90
C GLY A 191 -25.82 -48.93 28.04
N GLY A 192 -26.91 -49.12 27.29
CA GLY A 192 -26.99 -50.17 26.26
C GLY A 192 -26.85 -49.58 24.87
N GLU A 193 -26.01 -50.18 24.02
CA GLU A 193 -26.07 -50.03 22.55
C GLU A 193 -27.54 -50.05 22.09
N ASP A 194 -27.89 -49.17 21.16
CA ASP A 194 -29.19 -49.14 20.49
C ASP A 194 -29.44 -50.54 19.91
N VAL A 195 -30.14 -51.39 20.66
CA VAL A 195 -30.54 -52.69 20.16
C VAL A 195 -31.57 -52.36 19.08
N PRO A 196 -31.31 -52.69 17.79
CA PRO A 196 -32.25 -52.38 16.73
C PRO A 196 -33.61 -52.95 17.10
N ASP A 197 -34.67 -52.18 16.85
CA ASP A 197 -36.05 -52.59 17.11
C ASP A 197 -36.24 -54.03 16.67
N LYS A 198 -36.43 -54.93 17.66
CA LYS A 198 -36.54 -56.37 17.40
C LYS A 198 -37.61 -56.57 16.34
N THR A 199 -37.27 -57.26 15.25
CA THR A 199 -38.23 -57.48 14.18
C THR A 199 -39.45 -58.21 14.73
N LYS A 200 -40.62 -58.03 14.11
CA LYS A 200 -41.87 -58.69 14.52
C LYS A 200 -41.68 -60.20 14.73
N GLU A 201 -40.85 -60.82 13.89
CA GLU A 201 -40.47 -62.24 13.97
C GLU A 201 -39.60 -62.58 15.18
N GLN A 202 -38.66 -61.71 15.55
CA GLN A 202 -37.82 -61.89 16.73
C GLN A 202 -38.64 -61.80 18.02
N LEU A 203 -39.60 -60.87 18.09
CA LEU A 203 -40.52 -60.74 19.22
C LEU A 203 -41.41 -61.98 19.38
N LEU A 204 -41.94 -62.50 18.26
CA LEU A 204 -42.72 -63.75 18.27
C LEU A 204 -41.90 -64.95 18.71
N LYS A 205 -40.66 -65.06 18.24
CA LYS A 205 -39.77 -66.17 18.59
C LYS A 205 -39.42 -66.16 20.07
N GLU A 206 -39.09 -64.99 20.63
CA GLU A 206 -38.79 -64.84 22.05
C GLU A 206 -40.00 -65.15 22.94
N ALA A 207 -41.19 -64.69 22.56
CA ALA A 207 -42.43 -65.02 23.25
C ALA A 207 -42.75 -66.52 23.17
N ALA A 208 -42.54 -67.16 22.01
CA ALA A 208 -42.72 -68.60 21.83
C ALA A 208 -41.74 -69.41 22.71
N ASP A 209 -40.47 -69.02 22.74
CA ASP A 209 -39.43 -69.70 23.51
C ASP A 209 -39.68 -69.54 25.02
N LYS A 210 -40.16 -68.36 25.45
CA LYS A 210 -40.58 -68.13 26.84
C LYS A 210 -41.76 -69.04 27.21
N ALA A 211 -42.81 -69.10 26.39
CA ALA A 211 -43.98 -69.95 26.62
C ALA A 211 -43.64 -71.45 26.66
N ARG A 212 -42.67 -71.88 25.85
CA ARG A 212 -42.14 -73.25 25.86
C ARG A 212 -41.32 -73.54 27.11
N LYS A 213 -40.47 -72.60 27.54
CA LYS A 213 -39.56 -72.77 28.67
C LYS A 213 -40.28 -72.75 30.02
N THR A 214 -41.27 -71.88 30.19
CA THR A 214 -42.00 -71.74 31.46
C THR A 214 -43.19 -72.67 31.56
N GLY A 215 -43.80 -73.05 30.43
CA GLY A 215 -44.99 -73.89 30.36
C GLY A 215 -46.25 -73.27 30.97
N ARG A 216 -46.20 -72.00 31.40
CA ARG A 216 -47.33 -71.31 32.05
C ARG A 216 -48.39 -70.95 31.02
N ILE A 217 -49.65 -71.04 31.43
CA ILE A 217 -50.81 -70.69 30.58
C ILE A 217 -50.74 -69.20 30.20
N GLU A 218 -50.34 -68.34 31.13
CA GLU A 218 -50.17 -66.90 30.92
C GLU A 218 -49.17 -66.58 29.79
N ASP A 219 -48.01 -67.23 29.78
CA ASP A 219 -46.99 -67.00 28.75
C ASP A 219 -47.44 -67.53 27.36
N ARG A 220 -48.24 -68.60 27.31
CA ARG A 220 -48.84 -69.11 26.07
C ARG A 220 -49.91 -68.16 25.52
N MET A 221 -50.74 -67.59 26.39
CA MET A 221 -51.75 -66.59 26.02
C MET A 221 -51.10 -65.29 25.55
N ALA A 222 -49.99 -64.88 26.18
CA ALA A 222 -49.20 -63.74 25.72
C ALA A 222 -48.60 -63.97 24.33
N TYR A 223 -48.08 -65.17 24.04
CA TYR A 223 -47.61 -65.53 22.71
C TYR A 223 -48.74 -65.51 21.66
N SER A 224 -49.92 -66.06 21.97
CA SER A 224 -51.04 -66.05 21.02
C SER A 224 -51.57 -64.64 20.76
N ALA A 225 -51.71 -63.82 21.80
CA ALA A 225 -52.15 -62.43 21.66
C ALA A 225 -51.15 -61.62 20.80
N LEU A 226 -49.85 -61.78 21.05
CA LEU A 226 -48.80 -61.11 20.28
C LEU A 226 -48.74 -61.60 18.83
N LYS A 227 -49.10 -62.86 18.57
CA LYS A 227 -49.27 -63.41 17.21
C LYS A 227 -50.46 -62.80 16.48
N ASP A 228 -51.58 -62.58 17.17
CA ASP A 228 -52.78 -62.01 16.58
C ASP A 228 -52.63 -60.51 16.31
N GLU A 229 -51.95 -59.78 17.19
CA GLU A 229 -51.64 -58.36 17.02
C GLU A 229 -50.70 -58.10 15.84
N LEU A 230 -49.72 -58.97 15.62
CA LEU A 230 -48.74 -58.79 14.55
C LEU A 230 -49.23 -59.24 13.16
N ASN A 231 -50.32 -60.04 13.12
CA ASN A 231 -50.96 -60.51 11.89
C ASN A 231 -52.14 -59.65 11.42
N LYS A 232 -52.58 -58.67 12.22
CA LYS A 232 -53.52 -57.62 11.80
C LYS A 232 -52.78 -56.50 11.07
#